data_AF-A0A250L2M2-F1
#
_entry.id   AF-A0A250L2M2-F1
#
_cell.length_a   1.000
_cell.length_b   1.000
_cell.length_c   1.000
_cell.angle_alpha   90.00
_cell.angle_beta   90.00
_cell.angle_gamma   90.00
#
_symmetry.space_group_name_H-M   'P 1'
#
loop_
_entity.id
_entity.type
_entity.pdbx_description
1 polymer ?
#
loop_
_entity_poly.entity_id
_entity_poly.type
_entity_poly.pdbx_seq_one_letter_code
_entity_poly.pdbx_strand_id
1 'polypeptide(L)'
;MVKTGIVTLSPFSGRRVFAEELYNLSVRGINFVTVFRILRAVAIRTADQAFASCPEPYRAHFLTAKMLREFALDPENDLSESFLEEALSKGDECFGICDGNRLASYGWYSFHPTRIDPPDLLLHFNRDYIYMYKGFTHTRYRGQRLHAIGMTLALQHYLDRGYKGLVSYVESHNFDSLRSVSRMGYREFGSIFLMRVFGRYLMHVSRGCEEFGFAVEEIARESRPLQRRTVRSLFRAVDRQR
;
A
#
# COMPACT_ATOMS: atom_id res chain seq x y z
N MET A 1 34.65 8.23 79.40
CA MET A 1 35.51 9.08 78.55
C MET A 1 35.20 8.73 77.10
N VAL A 2 34.99 9.76 76.29
CA VAL A 2 34.34 9.78 74.96
C VAL A 2 35.39 9.82 73.84
N LYS A 3 35.02 9.31 72.64
CA LYS A 3 35.43 9.63 71.23
C LYS A 3 35.99 8.43 70.42
N THR A 4 35.27 7.94 69.40
CA THR A 4 35.23 8.37 67.96
C THR A 4 36.32 7.63 67.15
N GLY A 5 36.09 6.82 66.12
CA GLY A 5 35.01 6.70 65.15
C GLY A 5 35.47 7.27 63.80
N ILE A 6 36.00 6.43 62.88
CA ILE A 6 36.05 6.74 61.44
C ILE A 6 35.78 5.44 60.67
N VAL A 7 34.54 5.29 60.21
CA VAL A 7 34.17 4.40 59.11
C VAL A 7 34.18 5.26 57.86
N THR A 8 35.11 5.00 56.95
CA THR A 8 35.17 5.67 55.66
C THR A 8 34.04 5.15 54.78
N LEU A 9 32.93 5.89 54.74
CA LEU A 9 31.87 5.68 53.76
C LEU A 9 32.37 6.16 52.39
N SER A 10 32.75 5.24 51.53
CA SER A 10 32.94 5.53 50.10
C SER A 10 31.63 6.06 49.52
N PRO A 11 31.64 7.19 48.80
CA PRO A 11 30.42 7.79 48.30
C PRO A 11 29.79 6.91 47.22
N PHE A 12 28.51 6.64 47.42
CA PHE A 12 27.56 6.04 46.49
C PHE A 12 27.85 6.37 45.01
N SER A 13 28.36 5.38 44.28
CA SER A 13 28.50 5.39 42.81
C SER A 13 27.23 4.96 42.08
N GLY A 14 26.13 4.71 42.80
CA GLY A 14 24.89 4.13 42.25
C GLY A 14 24.15 4.99 41.23
N ARG A 15 24.33 6.33 41.24
CA ARG A 15 23.65 7.23 40.28
C ARG A 15 24.26 7.22 38.87
N ARG A 16 25.57 6.98 38.74
CA ARG A 16 26.22 6.93 37.41
C ARG A 16 25.97 5.60 36.72
N VAL A 17 26.00 4.49 37.46
CA VAL A 17 25.77 3.14 36.93
C VAL A 17 24.32 3.00 36.42
N PHE A 18 23.33 3.50 37.17
CA PHE A 18 21.93 3.49 36.72
C PHE A 18 21.69 4.37 35.48
N ALA A 19 22.36 5.52 35.38
CA ALA A 19 22.26 6.40 34.22
C ALA A 19 22.89 5.75 32.97
N GLU A 20 24.00 5.03 33.12
CA GLU A 20 24.65 4.29 32.04
C GLU A 20 23.86 3.03 31.61
N GLU A 21 23.20 2.34 32.54
CA GLU A 21 22.29 1.23 32.22
C GLU A 21 21.02 1.70 31.50
N LEU A 22 20.40 2.80 31.97
CA LEU A 22 19.29 3.45 31.26
C LEU A 22 19.71 3.97 29.89
N TYR A 23 20.92 4.53 29.77
CA TYR A 23 21.47 4.97 28.49
C TYR A 23 21.70 3.78 27.54
N ASN A 24 22.21 2.65 28.01
CA ASN A 24 22.38 1.45 27.20
C ASN A 24 21.04 0.78 26.82
N LEU A 25 20.04 0.79 27.70
CA LEU A 25 18.65 0.40 27.39
C LEU A 25 18.02 1.34 26.36
N SER A 26 18.29 2.64 26.48
CA SER A 26 17.83 3.65 25.53
C SER A 26 18.51 3.47 24.18
N VAL A 27 19.84 3.35 24.12
CA VAL A 27 20.63 3.21 22.89
C VAL A 27 20.39 1.87 22.20
N ARG A 28 20.18 0.76 22.95
CA ARG A 28 19.71 -0.52 22.37
C ARG A 28 18.22 -0.51 22.00
N GLY A 29 17.44 0.41 22.55
CA GLY A 29 16.03 0.66 22.21
C GLY A 29 15.81 1.72 21.13
N ILE A 30 16.84 2.46 20.70
CA ILE A 30 16.71 3.67 19.87
C ILE A 30 16.50 3.41 18.37
N ASN A 31 16.39 2.15 17.92
CA ASN A 31 15.93 1.80 16.57
C ASN A 31 14.66 0.92 16.57
N PHE A 32 13.69 1.21 17.45
CA PHE A 32 12.48 0.36 17.59
C PHE A 32 11.22 0.80 16.83
N VAL A 33 11.23 1.93 16.11
CA VAL A 33 10.13 2.29 15.22
C VAL A 33 10.59 2.12 13.79
N THR A 34 10.22 1.01 13.15
CA THR A 34 10.70 0.72 11.79
C THR A 34 9.79 1.32 10.72
N VAL A 35 8.54 1.62 11.05
CA VAL A 35 7.56 2.21 10.12
C VAL A 35 6.58 3.07 10.90
N PHE A 36 6.48 4.35 10.54
CA PHE A 36 5.35 5.21 10.89
C PHE A 36 4.74 5.74 9.60
N ARG A 37 3.45 5.48 9.37
CA ARG A 37 2.70 5.96 8.20
C ARG A 37 1.39 6.56 8.64
N ILE A 38 0.98 7.62 7.96
CA ILE A 38 -0.35 8.21 8.07
C ILE A 38 -1.01 8.09 6.71
N LEU A 39 -2.07 7.31 6.63
CA LEU A 39 -2.86 7.11 5.42
C LEU A 39 -4.09 8.01 5.50
N ARG A 40 -4.23 8.93 4.54
CA ARG A 40 -5.39 9.82 4.40
C ARG A 40 -6.45 9.08 3.58
N ALA A 41 -7.57 8.76 4.22
CA ALA A 41 -8.66 8.04 3.60
C ALA A 41 -9.58 9.01 2.87
N VAL A 42 -9.83 8.73 1.60
CA VAL A 42 -10.52 9.65 0.68
C VAL A 42 -11.64 8.94 -0.08
N ALA A 43 -12.73 9.65 -0.34
CA ALA A 43 -13.86 9.15 -1.11
C ALA A 43 -14.33 10.15 -2.17
N ILE A 44 -14.88 9.62 -3.25
CA ILE A 44 -15.60 10.39 -4.28
C ILE A 44 -16.91 9.67 -4.60
N ARG A 45 -18.00 10.43 -4.65
CA ARG A 45 -19.36 9.91 -4.90
C ARG A 45 -20.02 10.50 -6.14
N THR A 46 -19.38 11.51 -6.74
CA THR A 46 -19.92 12.29 -7.86
C THR A 46 -18.84 12.49 -8.90
N ALA A 47 -19.15 12.17 -10.15
CA ALA A 47 -18.27 12.41 -11.28
C ALA A 47 -18.25 13.90 -11.64
N ASP A 48 -17.04 14.47 -11.72
CA ASP A 48 -16.85 15.82 -12.25
C ASP A 48 -17.01 15.78 -13.77
N GLN A 49 -18.01 16.51 -14.27
CA GLN A 49 -18.36 16.55 -15.69
C GLN A 49 -17.24 17.14 -16.55
N ALA A 50 -16.30 17.90 -15.96
CA ALA A 50 -15.11 18.38 -16.66
C ALA A 50 -14.18 17.24 -17.15
N PHE A 51 -14.33 16.02 -16.60
CA PHE A 51 -13.53 14.84 -16.94
C PHE A 51 -14.38 13.67 -17.47
N ALA A 52 -15.66 13.90 -17.77
CA ALA A 52 -16.60 12.86 -18.18
C ALA A 52 -16.45 12.42 -19.65
N SER A 53 -15.52 13.01 -20.41
CA SER A 53 -15.26 12.64 -21.81
C SER A 53 -13.80 12.26 -22.02
N CYS A 54 -13.56 11.15 -22.72
CA CYS A 54 -12.23 10.78 -23.19
C CYS A 54 -11.91 11.56 -24.47
N PRO A 55 -10.84 12.37 -24.51
CA PRO A 55 -10.48 13.11 -25.71
C PRO A 55 -9.89 12.20 -26.79
N GLU A 56 -10.12 12.52 -28.06
CA GLU A 56 -9.41 11.89 -29.18
C GLU A 56 -7.90 12.21 -29.11
N PRO A 57 -7.00 11.29 -29.54
CA PRO A 57 -7.25 9.98 -30.14
C PRO A 57 -7.40 8.84 -29.10
N TYR A 58 -7.54 9.17 -27.81
CA TYR A 58 -7.51 8.17 -26.75
C TYR A 58 -8.79 7.32 -26.71
N ARG A 59 -8.65 6.09 -26.22
CA ARG A 59 -9.77 5.16 -26.01
C ARG A 59 -9.76 4.65 -24.58
N ALA A 60 -10.82 4.96 -23.83
CA ALA A 60 -10.99 4.57 -22.44
C ALA A 60 -11.94 3.38 -22.30
N HIS A 61 -11.54 2.33 -21.61
CA HIS A 61 -12.35 1.12 -21.40
C HIS A 61 -11.76 0.21 -20.31
N PHE A 62 -12.57 -0.74 -19.83
CA PHE A 62 -12.06 -1.83 -19.00
C PHE A 62 -11.17 -2.77 -19.81
N LEU A 63 -9.99 -3.05 -19.28
CA LEU A 63 -8.99 -3.89 -19.93
C LEU A 63 -9.27 -5.37 -19.65
N THR A 64 -9.27 -6.18 -20.69
CA THR A 64 -9.42 -7.63 -20.54
C THR A 64 -8.14 -8.27 -20.00
N ALA A 65 -8.26 -9.46 -19.42
CA ALA A 65 -7.09 -10.24 -18.96
C ALA A 65 -6.07 -10.51 -20.09
N LYS A 66 -6.53 -10.64 -21.35
CA LYS A 66 -5.64 -10.78 -22.51
C LYS A 66 -4.86 -9.48 -22.75
N MET A 67 -5.55 -8.34 -22.80
CA MET A 67 -4.91 -7.04 -23.01
C MET A 67 -3.92 -6.70 -21.91
N LEU A 68 -4.27 -6.97 -20.65
CA LEU A 68 -3.38 -6.75 -19.50
C LEU A 68 -2.08 -7.56 -19.63
N ARG A 69 -2.17 -8.83 -20.05
CA ARG A 69 -0.99 -9.67 -20.28
C ARG A 69 -0.16 -9.18 -21.46
N GLU A 70 -0.79 -8.67 -22.53
CA GLU A 70 -0.08 -8.05 -23.65
C GLU A 70 0.64 -6.76 -23.21
N PHE A 71 -0.02 -5.89 -22.44
CA PHE A 71 0.60 -4.67 -21.90
C PHE A 71 1.71 -4.95 -20.89
N ALA A 72 1.64 -6.06 -20.15
CA ALA A 72 2.68 -6.48 -19.21
C ALA A 72 3.99 -6.92 -19.90
N LEU A 73 3.98 -7.17 -21.21
CA LEU A 73 5.20 -7.42 -21.98
C LEU A 73 6.11 -6.19 -22.04
N ASP A 74 5.54 -4.99 -21.87
CA ASP A 74 6.30 -3.76 -21.75
C ASP A 74 6.55 -3.43 -20.26
N PRO A 75 7.80 -3.49 -19.78
CA PRO A 75 8.12 -3.21 -18.38
C PRO A 75 7.86 -1.75 -17.99
N GLU A 76 7.74 -0.81 -18.94
CA GLU A 76 7.40 0.59 -18.64
C GLU A 76 5.98 0.72 -18.05
N ASN A 77 5.11 -0.28 -18.23
CA ASN A 77 3.72 -0.26 -17.73
C ASN A 77 3.57 -0.65 -16.26
N ASP A 78 4.63 -1.12 -15.59
CA ASP A 78 4.59 -1.50 -14.16
C ASP A 78 3.50 -2.54 -13.84
N LEU A 79 3.31 -3.52 -14.74
CA LEU A 79 2.36 -4.63 -14.61
C LEU A 79 3.13 -5.96 -14.53
N SER A 80 3.53 -6.37 -13.32
CA SER A 80 4.19 -7.67 -13.16
C SER A 80 3.20 -8.84 -13.27
N GLU A 81 3.67 -9.98 -13.75
CA GLU A 81 2.86 -11.20 -13.88
C GLU A 81 2.25 -11.62 -12.53
N SER A 82 3.04 -11.60 -11.45
CA SER A 82 2.56 -11.93 -10.11
C SER A 82 1.44 -11.01 -9.62
N PHE A 83 1.52 -9.72 -9.96
CA PHE A 83 0.49 -8.75 -9.62
C PHE A 83 -0.80 -9.02 -10.42
N LEU A 84 -0.67 -9.28 -11.73
CA LEU A 84 -1.83 -9.59 -12.57
C LEU A 84 -2.55 -10.85 -12.11
N GLU A 85 -1.81 -11.91 -11.79
CA GLU A 85 -2.43 -13.16 -11.31
C GLU A 85 -3.15 -12.95 -9.97
N GLU A 86 -2.59 -12.19 -9.03
CA GLU A 86 -3.27 -11.86 -7.77
C GLU A 86 -4.54 -11.01 -8.03
N ALA A 87 -4.44 -9.94 -8.80
CA ALA A 87 -5.56 -9.04 -9.06
C ALA A 87 -6.69 -9.74 -9.84
N LEU A 88 -6.35 -10.48 -10.91
CA LEU A 88 -7.33 -11.18 -11.75
C LEU A 88 -8.00 -12.34 -11.00
N SER A 89 -7.25 -13.10 -10.17
CA SER A 89 -7.84 -14.18 -9.39
C SER A 89 -8.80 -13.68 -8.30
N LYS A 90 -8.55 -12.48 -7.77
CA LYS A 90 -9.46 -11.79 -6.84
C LYS A 90 -10.69 -11.22 -7.56
N GLY A 91 -10.65 -11.06 -8.87
CA GLY A 91 -11.72 -10.47 -9.67
C GLY A 91 -11.65 -8.94 -9.75
N ASP A 92 -10.47 -8.35 -9.58
CA ASP A 92 -10.28 -6.92 -9.72
C ASP A 92 -10.39 -6.48 -11.18
N GLU A 93 -10.98 -5.30 -11.36
CA GLU A 93 -11.16 -4.67 -12.66
C GLU A 93 -10.09 -3.60 -12.89
N CYS A 94 -9.58 -3.50 -14.11
CA CYS A 94 -8.63 -2.47 -14.51
C CYS A 94 -9.25 -1.59 -15.58
N PHE A 95 -9.32 -0.28 -15.34
CA PHE A 95 -9.78 0.70 -16.32
C PHE A 95 -8.58 1.38 -16.95
N GLY A 96 -8.47 1.31 -18.27
CA GLY A 96 -7.33 1.82 -19.02
C GLY A 96 -7.73 2.89 -20.04
N ILE A 97 -6.78 3.78 -20.32
CA ILE A 97 -6.80 4.70 -21.45
C ILE A 97 -5.68 4.30 -22.40
N CYS A 98 -6.04 3.98 -23.63
CA CYS A 98 -5.12 3.55 -24.68
C CYS A 98 -4.93 4.64 -25.74
N ASP A 99 -3.72 4.72 -26.28
CA ASP A 99 -3.33 5.49 -27.45
C ASP A 99 -2.89 4.50 -28.54
N GLY A 100 -3.84 4.10 -29.39
CA GLY A 100 -3.67 2.94 -30.27
C GLY A 100 -3.33 1.68 -29.46
N ASN A 101 -2.14 1.11 -29.70
CA ASN A 101 -1.64 -0.09 -29.02
C ASN A 101 -0.82 0.20 -27.75
N ARG A 102 -0.76 1.46 -27.29
CA ARG A 102 0.00 1.85 -26.10
C ARG A 102 -0.94 2.12 -24.93
N LEU A 103 -0.56 1.65 -23.75
CA LEU A 103 -1.27 1.95 -22.51
C LEU A 103 -0.80 3.31 -21.96
N ALA A 104 -1.65 4.33 -22.04
CA ALA A 104 -1.31 5.69 -21.63
C ALA A 104 -1.52 5.91 -20.12
N SER A 105 -2.60 5.35 -19.57
CA SER A 105 -2.93 5.41 -18.14
C SER A 105 -3.83 4.26 -17.75
N TYR A 106 -3.77 3.83 -16.49
CA TYR A 106 -4.73 2.89 -15.92
C TYR A 106 -4.97 3.14 -14.43
N GLY A 107 -6.04 2.57 -13.91
CA GLY A 107 -6.31 2.44 -12.48
C GLY A 107 -6.92 1.07 -12.18
N TRP A 108 -6.63 0.54 -11.00
CA TRP A 108 -7.16 -0.73 -10.54
C TRP A 108 -8.25 -0.54 -9.49
N TYR A 109 -9.22 -1.45 -9.51
CA TYR A 109 -10.44 -1.34 -8.73
C TYR A 109 -10.79 -2.70 -8.13
N SER A 110 -10.95 -2.73 -6.81
CA SER A 110 -11.27 -3.94 -6.06
C SER A 110 -12.66 -3.87 -5.43
N PHE A 111 -13.33 -5.02 -5.43
CA PHE A 111 -14.58 -5.29 -4.73
C PHE A 111 -14.36 -5.94 -3.35
N HIS A 112 -13.11 -6.28 -3.05
CA HIS A 112 -12.74 -7.10 -1.91
C HIS A 112 -11.60 -6.46 -1.09
N PRO A 113 -11.47 -6.83 0.20
CA PRO A 113 -10.34 -6.41 1.00
C PRO A 113 -9.02 -6.63 0.25
N THR A 114 -8.15 -5.62 0.27
CA THR A 114 -6.99 -5.56 -0.61
C THR A 114 -5.72 -5.38 0.20
N ARG A 115 -4.68 -6.15 -0.14
CA ARG A 115 -3.36 -6.00 0.48
C ARG A 115 -2.81 -4.62 0.13
N ILE A 116 -2.27 -3.95 1.13
CA ILE A 116 -1.62 -2.65 0.97
C ILE A 116 -0.12 -2.79 1.25
N ASP A 117 0.65 -1.73 1.08
CA ASP A 117 2.04 -1.72 1.55
C ASP A 117 2.09 -1.21 2.99
N PRO A 118 2.72 -1.94 3.95
CA PRO A 118 3.38 -3.25 3.82
C PRO A 118 2.43 -4.45 3.58
N PRO A 119 2.87 -5.53 2.89
CA PRO A 119 2.00 -6.61 2.37
C PRO A 119 1.38 -7.52 3.45
N ASP A 120 1.82 -7.39 4.70
CA ASP A 120 1.23 -7.98 5.89
C ASP A 120 0.01 -7.19 6.41
N LEU A 121 -0.48 -6.19 5.67
CA LEU A 121 -1.68 -5.44 5.97
C LEU A 121 -2.76 -5.65 4.91
N LEU A 122 -3.99 -5.82 5.39
CA LEU A 122 -5.20 -5.94 4.58
C LEU A 122 -6.11 -4.75 4.85
N LEU A 123 -6.47 -4.00 3.81
CA LEU A 123 -7.41 -2.90 3.88
C LEU A 123 -8.83 -3.40 3.61
N HIS A 124 -9.72 -3.09 4.54
CA HIS A 124 -11.16 -3.32 4.46
C HIS A 124 -11.90 -2.03 4.12
N PHE A 125 -13.05 -2.19 3.47
CA PHE A 125 -13.98 -1.12 3.12
C PHE A 125 -15.38 -1.70 2.95
N ASN A 126 -16.39 -0.84 3.03
CA ASN A 126 -17.79 -1.19 2.82
C ASN A 126 -18.02 -1.60 1.35
N ARG A 127 -18.70 -2.74 1.15
CA ARG A 127 -19.00 -3.34 -0.17
C ARG A 127 -19.88 -2.48 -1.07
N ASP A 128 -20.54 -1.46 -0.52
CA ASP A 128 -21.26 -0.46 -1.31
C ASP A 128 -20.31 0.47 -2.09
N TYR A 129 -19.01 0.43 -1.81
CA TYR A 129 -17.97 1.22 -2.48
C TYR A 129 -16.98 0.32 -3.21
N ILE A 130 -16.28 0.93 -4.16
CA ILE A 130 -15.16 0.29 -4.88
C ILE A 130 -13.85 0.89 -4.39
N TYR A 131 -12.89 0.04 -4.07
CA TYR A 131 -11.57 0.50 -3.68
C TYR A 131 -10.70 0.75 -4.91
N MET A 132 -10.35 2.01 -5.16
CA MET A 132 -9.40 2.38 -6.21
C MET A 132 -7.99 2.33 -5.66
N TYR A 133 -7.11 1.61 -6.37
CA TYR A 133 -5.71 1.49 -6.03
C TYR A 133 -4.84 1.44 -7.30
N LYS A 134 -3.52 1.57 -7.11
CA LYS A 134 -2.50 1.54 -8.18
C LYS A 134 -2.93 2.32 -9.44
N GLY A 135 -3.04 3.64 -9.30
CA GLY A 135 -3.15 4.55 -10.44
C GLY A 135 -1.80 4.74 -11.13
N PHE A 136 -1.78 4.65 -12.45
CA PHE A 136 -0.59 4.83 -13.25
C PHE A 136 -0.87 5.71 -14.47
N THR A 137 0.07 6.60 -14.79
CA THR A 137 0.12 7.32 -16.06
C THR A 137 1.54 7.26 -16.58
N HIS A 138 1.67 6.69 -17.78
CA HIS A 138 2.95 6.56 -18.45
C HIS A 138 3.59 7.95 -18.64
N THR A 139 4.91 8.05 -18.46
CA THR A 139 5.65 9.33 -18.40
C THR A 139 5.38 10.24 -19.59
N ARG A 140 5.36 9.69 -20.81
CA ARG A 140 5.01 10.37 -22.07
C ARG A 140 3.63 11.06 -22.07
N TYR A 141 2.70 10.63 -21.22
CA TYR A 141 1.32 11.10 -21.20
C TYR A 141 0.96 11.96 -19.98
N ARG A 142 1.94 12.26 -19.11
CA ARG A 142 1.73 13.10 -17.93
C ARG A 142 1.38 14.54 -18.33
N GLY A 143 0.70 15.25 -17.45
CA GLY A 143 0.24 16.63 -17.69
C GLY A 143 -1.06 16.74 -18.50
N GLN A 144 -1.51 15.65 -19.14
CA GLN A 144 -2.71 15.62 -19.99
C GLN A 144 -4.00 15.25 -19.23
N ARG A 145 -3.94 15.15 -17.91
CA ARG A 145 -5.08 14.82 -17.01
C ARG A 145 -5.74 13.45 -17.29
N LEU A 146 -5.06 12.54 -18.00
CA LEU A 146 -5.59 11.21 -18.31
C LEU A 146 -5.97 10.40 -17.07
N HIS A 147 -5.21 10.52 -15.97
CA HIS A 147 -5.57 9.89 -14.70
C HIS A 147 -6.95 10.33 -14.19
N ALA A 148 -7.23 11.65 -14.22
CA ALA A 148 -8.51 12.20 -13.77
C ALA A 148 -9.68 11.78 -14.68
N ILE A 149 -9.45 11.78 -15.99
CA ILE A 149 -10.42 11.31 -16.98
C ILE A 149 -10.72 9.82 -16.74
N GLY A 150 -9.69 8.99 -16.62
CA GLY A 150 -9.85 7.54 -16.43
C GLY A 150 -10.60 7.20 -15.14
N MET A 151 -10.24 7.85 -14.03
CA MET A 151 -10.94 7.66 -12.76
C MET A 151 -12.39 8.15 -12.79
N THR A 152 -12.67 9.26 -13.48
CA THR A 152 -14.03 9.81 -13.60
C THR A 152 -14.92 8.88 -14.41
N LEU A 153 -14.42 8.35 -15.54
CA LEU A 153 -15.14 7.39 -16.37
C LEU A 153 -15.37 6.06 -15.63
N ALA A 154 -14.37 5.57 -14.89
CA ALA A 154 -14.55 4.39 -14.05
C ALA A 154 -15.56 4.62 -12.92
N LEU A 155 -15.51 5.77 -12.24
CA LEU A 155 -16.49 6.16 -11.23
C LEU A 155 -17.90 6.17 -11.83
N GLN A 156 -18.10 6.79 -12.99
CA GLN A 156 -19.39 6.84 -13.68
C GLN A 156 -19.92 5.41 -13.91
N HIS A 157 -19.07 4.51 -14.43
CA HIS A 157 -19.43 3.12 -14.65
C HIS A 157 -19.88 2.39 -13.37
N TYR A 158 -19.21 2.62 -12.23
CA TYR A 158 -19.61 2.00 -10.97
C TYR A 158 -20.87 2.62 -10.37
N LEU A 159 -21.06 3.93 -10.52
CA LEU A 159 -22.30 4.59 -10.12
C LEU A 159 -23.49 4.02 -10.91
N ASP A 160 -23.33 3.81 -12.22
CA ASP A 160 -24.35 3.21 -13.09
C ASP A 160 -24.66 1.75 -12.71
N ARG A 161 -23.70 1.05 -12.08
CA ARG A 161 -23.87 -0.29 -11.50
C ARG A 161 -24.46 -0.29 -10.09
N GLY A 162 -24.77 0.87 -9.52
CA GLY A 162 -25.41 1.02 -8.21
C GLY A 162 -24.45 1.12 -7.02
N TYR A 163 -23.13 1.22 -7.24
CA TYR A 163 -22.18 1.51 -6.17
C TYR A 163 -22.30 2.97 -5.72
N LYS A 164 -21.93 3.26 -4.46
CA LYS A 164 -22.00 4.60 -3.87
C LYS A 164 -20.82 5.51 -4.23
N GLY A 165 -19.78 4.96 -4.87
CA GLY A 165 -18.61 5.70 -5.33
C GLY A 165 -17.31 4.94 -5.12
N LEU A 166 -16.19 5.67 -5.19
CA LEU A 166 -14.85 5.13 -4.96
C LEU A 166 -14.33 5.54 -3.59
N VAL A 167 -13.58 4.64 -2.96
CA VAL A 167 -12.76 4.90 -1.78
C VAL A 167 -11.29 4.60 -2.09
N SER A 168 -10.38 5.32 -1.47
CA SER A 168 -8.95 5.07 -1.58
C SER A 168 -8.21 5.60 -0.34
N TYR A 169 -6.89 5.40 -0.30
CA TYR A 169 -6.02 6.13 0.63
C TYR A 169 -4.85 6.77 -0.12
N VAL A 170 -4.33 7.84 0.46
CA VAL A 170 -3.10 8.50 0.01
C VAL A 170 -2.17 8.66 1.22
N GLU A 171 -0.89 8.34 1.05
CA GLU A 171 0.08 8.60 2.12
C GLU A 171 0.18 10.10 2.40
N SER A 172 0.21 10.49 3.69
CA SER A 172 0.11 11.90 4.09
C SER A 172 1.24 12.79 3.57
N HIS A 173 2.41 12.21 3.26
CA HIS A 173 3.55 12.93 2.70
C HIS A 173 3.51 12.99 1.16
N ASN A 174 2.56 12.31 0.50
CA ASN A 174 2.38 12.37 -0.94
C ASN A 174 1.46 13.53 -1.33
N PHE A 175 1.99 14.75 -1.17
CA PHE A 175 1.26 15.99 -1.42
C PHE A 175 0.76 16.12 -2.86
N ASP A 176 1.49 15.56 -3.84
CA ASP A 176 1.07 15.58 -5.24
C ASP A 176 -0.20 14.76 -5.47
N SER A 177 -0.26 13.57 -4.88
CA SER A 177 -1.45 12.73 -4.95
C SER A 177 -2.62 13.36 -4.20
N LEU A 178 -2.39 13.93 -3.01
CA LEU A 178 -3.42 14.65 -2.25
C LEU A 178 -4.01 15.82 -3.04
N ARG A 179 -3.15 16.62 -3.68
CA ARG A 179 -3.60 17.71 -4.56
C ARG A 179 -4.37 17.18 -5.77
N SER A 180 -3.90 16.10 -6.38
CA SER A 180 -4.57 15.49 -7.52
C SER A 180 -5.97 15.00 -7.16
N VAL A 181 -6.13 14.23 -6.08
CA VAL A 181 -7.43 13.70 -5.68
C VAL A 181 -8.38 14.81 -5.24
N SER A 182 -7.89 15.83 -4.52
CA SER A 182 -8.70 16.98 -4.14
C SER A 182 -9.24 17.74 -5.36
N ARG A 183 -8.42 17.97 -6.40
CA ARG A 183 -8.86 18.60 -7.65
C ARG A 183 -9.91 17.79 -8.42
N MET A 184 -9.90 16.47 -8.26
CA MET A 184 -10.89 15.57 -8.86
C MET A 184 -12.20 15.50 -8.06
N GLY A 185 -12.27 16.17 -6.90
CA GLY A 185 -13.46 16.18 -6.05
C GLY A 185 -13.48 15.11 -4.96
N TYR A 186 -12.38 14.39 -4.74
CA TYR A 186 -12.26 13.53 -3.56
C TYR A 186 -12.31 14.37 -2.28
N ARG A 187 -12.98 13.82 -1.27
CA ARG A 187 -13.03 14.38 0.08
C ARG A 187 -12.35 13.42 1.03
N GLU A 188 -11.47 13.97 1.88
CA GLU A 188 -10.94 13.23 3.01
C GLU A 188 -12.08 12.96 4.00
N PHE A 189 -12.23 11.71 4.41
CA PHE A 189 -13.19 11.32 5.45
C PHE A 189 -12.52 10.82 6.72
N GLY A 190 -11.22 10.52 6.69
CA GLY A 190 -10.53 9.99 7.85
C GLY A 190 -9.05 9.76 7.63
N SER A 191 -8.40 9.22 8.66
CA SER A 191 -6.99 8.87 8.67
C SER A 191 -6.76 7.55 9.39
N ILE A 192 -5.78 6.79 8.89
CA ILE A 192 -5.25 5.60 9.55
C ILE A 192 -3.79 5.87 9.91
N PHE A 193 -3.47 5.72 11.19
CA PHE A 193 -2.13 5.85 11.73
C PHE A 193 -1.58 4.45 11.96
N LEU A 194 -0.46 4.15 11.32
CA LEU A 194 0.21 2.87 11.39
C LEU A 194 1.59 3.07 12.01
N MET A 195 1.87 2.33 13.09
CA MET A 195 3.19 2.31 13.71
C MET A 195 3.61 0.86 13.95
N ARG A 196 4.79 0.46 13.44
CA ARG A 196 5.34 -0.87 13.71
C ARG A 196 6.33 -0.80 14.87
N VAL A 197 6.03 -1.49 15.97
CA VAL A 197 6.84 -1.54 17.20
C VAL A 197 6.98 -3.00 17.65
N PHE A 198 8.20 -3.46 17.97
CA PHE A 198 8.43 -4.85 18.41
C PHE A 198 7.88 -5.91 17.44
N GLY A 199 7.89 -5.61 16.14
CA GLY A 199 7.45 -6.51 15.08
C GLY A 199 5.93 -6.52 14.82
N ARG A 200 5.13 -5.85 15.66
CA ARG A 200 3.65 -5.76 15.59
C ARG A 200 3.18 -4.39 15.14
N TYR A 201 1.97 -4.32 14.58
CA TYR A 201 1.34 -3.06 14.22
C TYR A 201 0.49 -2.49 15.36
N LEU A 202 0.75 -1.23 15.72
CA LEU A 202 -0.17 -0.37 16.44
C LEU A 202 -0.92 0.46 15.40
N MET A 203 -2.24 0.33 15.39
CA MET A 203 -3.11 0.96 14.41
C MET A 203 -4.16 1.81 15.09
N HIS A 204 -4.31 3.05 14.65
CA HIS A 204 -5.41 3.92 15.05
C HIS A 204 -6.17 4.38 13.81
N VAL A 205 -7.47 4.11 13.79
CA VAL A 205 -8.38 4.50 12.71
C VAL A 205 -9.29 5.60 13.24
N SER A 206 -9.33 6.75 12.54
CA SER A 206 -10.19 7.86 12.94
C SER A 206 -11.67 7.52 12.75
N ARG A 207 -12.54 8.12 13.56
CA ARG A 207 -14.00 7.89 13.54
C ARG A 207 -14.66 8.06 12.17
N GLY A 208 -14.22 8.99 11.34
CA GLY A 208 -14.82 9.21 10.02
C GLY A 208 -14.66 8.04 9.04
N CYS A 209 -13.78 7.08 9.34
CA CYS A 209 -13.66 5.83 8.58
C CYS A 209 -14.81 4.83 8.82
N GLU A 210 -15.57 4.98 9.91
CA GLU A 210 -16.66 4.06 10.29
C GLU A 210 -17.74 3.97 9.19
N GLU A 211 -18.13 5.11 8.62
CA GLU A 211 -19.15 5.18 7.54
C GLU A 211 -18.76 4.33 6.32
N PHE A 212 -17.46 4.30 6.02
CA PHE A 212 -16.92 3.64 4.83
C PHE A 212 -16.42 2.23 5.13
N GLY A 213 -16.60 1.71 6.36
CA GLY A 213 -16.02 0.45 6.81
C GLY A 213 -14.49 0.41 6.62
N PHE A 214 -13.84 1.57 6.62
CA PHE A 214 -12.46 1.73 6.15
C PHE A 214 -11.48 1.41 7.28
N ALA A 215 -10.95 0.19 7.29
CA ALA A 215 -10.13 -0.33 8.39
C ALA A 215 -8.94 -1.10 7.85
N VAL A 216 -7.89 -1.24 8.67
CA VAL A 216 -6.71 -2.04 8.33
C VAL A 216 -6.55 -3.14 9.37
N GLU A 217 -6.26 -4.34 8.87
CA GLU A 217 -6.00 -5.53 9.67
C GLU A 217 -4.59 -6.05 9.37
N GLU A 218 -3.87 -6.47 10.41
CA GLU A 218 -2.62 -7.21 10.24
C GLU A 218 -2.95 -8.68 9.91
N ILE A 219 -2.49 -9.15 8.75
CA ILE A 219 -2.65 -10.54 8.34
C ILE A 219 -1.35 -11.30 8.58
N ALA A 220 -1.48 -12.55 9.04
CA ALA A 220 -0.32 -13.42 9.21
C ALA A 220 0.39 -13.57 7.87
N ARG A 221 1.72 -13.35 7.85
CA ARG A 221 2.53 -13.71 6.70
C ARG A 221 2.39 -15.21 6.50
N GLU A 222 1.83 -15.64 5.37
CA GLU A 222 1.99 -17.01 4.94
C GLU A 222 3.50 -17.30 4.94
N SER A 223 3.90 -18.16 5.86
CA SER A 223 5.28 -18.61 5.94
C SER A 223 5.51 -19.39 4.64
N ARG A 224 6.21 -18.79 3.66
CA ARG A 224 6.74 -19.59 2.54
C ARG A 224 7.41 -20.80 3.19
N PRO A 225 6.96 -22.04 2.94
CA PRO A 225 7.65 -23.18 3.49
C PRO A 225 9.08 -23.08 2.97
N LEU A 226 10.07 -23.10 3.88
CA LEU A 226 11.46 -23.26 3.48
C LEU A 226 11.46 -24.49 2.55
N GLN A 227 11.73 -24.27 1.26
CA GLN A 227 12.07 -25.37 0.38
C GLN A 227 13.24 -26.06 1.06
N ARG A 228 12.97 -27.21 1.69
CA ARG A 228 13.99 -28.16 2.09
C ARG A 228 14.72 -28.51 0.80
N ARG A 229 15.87 -27.87 0.57
CA ARG A 229 16.87 -28.34 -0.38
C ARG A 229 17.17 -29.77 0.03
N THR A 230 16.52 -30.72 -0.62
CA THR A 230 16.87 -32.12 -0.52
C THR A 230 18.16 -32.24 -1.31
N VAL A 231 19.29 -32.16 -0.61
CA VAL A 231 20.58 -32.60 -1.15
C VAL A 231 20.51 -34.12 -1.28
N ARG A 232 19.99 -34.59 -2.41
CA ARG A 232 20.10 -35.99 -2.83
C ARG A 232 20.20 -36.04 -4.36
N SER A 233 21.43 -35.91 -4.86
CA SER A 233 22.05 -36.85 -5.81
C SER A 233 23.25 -36.19 -6.50
N LEU A 234 24.40 -36.20 -5.83
CA LEU A 234 25.71 -35.96 -6.45
C LEU A 234 26.58 -37.23 -6.39
N PHE A 235 25.94 -38.40 -6.47
CA PHE A 235 26.59 -39.69 -6.68
C PHE A 235 25.88 -40.42 -7.80
N ARG A 236 26.21 -40.06 -9.05
CA ARG A 236 26.06 -40.89 -10.26
C ARG A 236 26.68 -40.15 -11.45
N ALA A 237 28.00 -40.01 -11.44
CA ALA A 237 28.81 -39.75 -12.65
C ALA A 237 30.32 -39.84 -12.31
N VAL A 238 30.76 -40.98 -11.78
CA VAL A 238 32.16 -41.44 -11.96
C VAL A 238 32.04 -42.88 -12.44
N ASP A 239 31.48 -43.01 -13.64
CA ASP A 239 31.61 -44.18 -14.47
C ASP A 239 31.21 -43.76 -15.88
N ARG A 240 32.15 -43.91 -16.83
CA ARG A 240 32.12 -43.56 -18.27
C ARG A 240 32.87 -42.29 -18.66
N GLN A 241 34.18 -42.44 -18.79
CA GLN A 241 35.03 -42.04 -19.94
C GLN A 241 36.37 -42.75 -19.65
N ARG A 242 36.74 -43.87 -20.29
CA ARG A 242 37.26 -43.99 -21.67
C ARG A 242 37.97 -42.74 -22.17
#